data_AF-A0AA42B2K0-F1
#
_entry.id   AF-A0AA42B2K0-F1
#
_cell.length_a   1.000
_cell.length_b   1.000
_cell.length_c   1.000
_cell.angle_alpha   90.00
_cell.angle_beta   90.00
_cell.angle_gamma   90.00
#
_symmetry.space_group_name_H-M   'P 1'
#
loop_
_entity.id
_entity.type
_entity.pdbx_description
1 polymer ?
#
loop_
_entity_poly.entity_id
_entity_poly.type
_entity_poly.pdbx_seq_one_letter_code
_entity_poly.pdbx_strand_id
1 'polypeptide(L)'
;MSDDKSNPKSSKRNLPAWMSSRQTGGESSKGSKPADDTNEPQNSTKKEAKKSNEKSGFSKLLEGVVFVLSGFVNPERATLRSQALEMGAEFKQDWNSDCTLLVCAFANTPKFRQVESDGGTIISKEWISECHKQKQLVAIEPYLLHAGKPWRKILSRDAKK
;
A
#
# COMPACT_ATOMS: atom_id res chain seq x y z
N MET A 1 42.79 -46.29 -17.67
CA MET A 1 43.62 -45.27 -18.33
C MET A 1 42.67 -44.29 -19.01
N SER A 2 42.75 -43.03 -18.57
CA SER A 2 42.38 -41.80 -19.28
C SER A 2 40.89 -41.43 -19.41
N ASP A 3 40.44 -40.77 -18.35
CA ASP A 3 39.74 -39.48 -18.30
C ASP A 3 39.13 -38.90 -19.59
N ASP A 4 37.80 -38.68 -19.59
CA ASP A 4 37.11 -37.76 -20.50
C ASP A 4 36.35 -36.67 -19.73
N LYS A 5 36.22 -35.51 -20.39
CA LYS A 5 36.32 -34.15 -19.86
C LYS A 5 34.97 -33.48 -19.54
N SER A 6 34.98 -32.73 -18.43
CA SER A 6 34.52 -31.31 -18.31
C SER A 6 33.01 -30.95 -18.39
N ASN A 7 32.38 -30.95 -17.21
CA ASN A 7 31.54 -29.95 -16.52
C ASN A 7 30.95 -28.69 -17.27
N PRO A 8 29.69 -28.27 -17.00
CA PRO A 8 28.92 -27.35 -17.84
C PRO A 8 29.20 -25.84 -17.63
N LYS A 9 29.17 -25.08 -18.74
CA LYS A 9 29.31 -23.62 -18.79
C LYS A 9 28.07 -22.91 -18.22
N SER A 10 28.22 -22.33 -17.03
CA SER A 10 27.26 -21.45 -16.37
C SER A 10 27.20 -20.06 -17.02
N SER A 11 26.02 -19.65 -17.47
CA SER A 11 25.68 -18.29 -17.91
C SER A 11 25.85 -17.28 -16.78
N LYS A 12 26.90 -16.45 -16.87
CA LYS A 12 27.17 -15.34 -15.94
C LYS A 12 26.18 -14.21 -16.18
N ARG A 13 25.20 -14.07 -15.27
CA ARG A 13 24.33 -12.88 -15.18
C ARG A 13 25.04 -11.80 -14.36
N ASN A 14 25.06 -10.58 -14.91
CA ASN A 14 25.69 -9.40 -14.34
C ASN A 14 25.04 -9.02 -12.99
N LEU A 15 25.87 -8.87 -11.95
CA LEU A 15 25.48 -8.34 -10.64
C LEU A 15 25.78 -6.82 -10.60
N PRO A 16 24.87 -5.99 -10.05
CA PRO A 16 25.06 -4.54 -9.98
C PRO A 16 26.21 -4.14 -9.04
N ALA A 17 26.93 -3.08 -9.44
CA ALA A 17 28.23 -2.63 -8.94
C ALA A 17 28.24 -1.96 -7.55
N TRP A 18 27.38 -2.41 -6.63
CA TRP A 18 27.38 -1.99 -5.22
C TRP A 18 27.94 -3.08 -4.28
N MET A 19 28.07 -4.32 -4.75
CA MET A 19 28.60 -5.46 -3.97
C MET A 19 30.00 -5.87 -4.43
N SER A 20 30.99 -5.00 -4.28
CA SER A 20 32.40 -5.43 -4.18
C SER A 20 33.19 -4.38 -3.41
N SER A 21 33.34 -4.61 -2.11
CA SER A 21 34.14 -3.77 -1.22
C SER A 21 35.58 -4.32 -1.13
N ARG A 22 36.53 -3.43 -1.41
CA ARG A 22 37.94 -3.40 -0.96
C ARG A 22 38.92 -4.43 -1.54
N GLN A 23 39.88 -3.95 -2.35
CA GLN A 23 41.27 -3.69 -1.92
C GLN A 23 42.16 -3.13 -3.05
N THR A 24 42.73 -1.94 -2.76
CA THR A 24 44.11 -1.46 -3.04
C THR A 24 44.72 -1.54 -4.45
N GLY A 25 45.08 -0.35 -4.98
CA GLY A 25 46.40 -0.09 -5.59
C GLY A 25 46.44 0.31 -7.07
N GLY A 26 47.03 1.47 -7.37
CA GLY A 26 47.83 1.67 -8.61
C GLY A 26 47.27 2.60 -9.71
N GLU A 27 47.52 3.91 -9.57
CA GLU A 27 48.18 4.85 -10.52
C GLU A 27 47.76 5.00 -12.02
N SER A 28 47.49 6.27 -12.39
CA SER A 28 47.71 6.97 -13.69
C SER A 28 46.87 6.59 -14.93
N SER A 29 46.45 7.46 -15.87
CA SER A 29 46.55 8.91 -16.09
C SER A 29 45.69 9.33 -17.33
N LYS A 30 44.98 10.47 -17.23
CA LYS A 30 44.79 11.57 -18.23
C LYS A 30 43.80 11.49 -19.45
N GLY A 31 42.87 12.47 -19.45
CA GLY A 31 42.30 13.21 -20.61
C GLY A 31 40.85 12.84 -20.99
N SER A 32 39.88 13.72 -21.31
CA SER A 32 39.73 15.18 -21.35
C SER A 32 38.20 15.49 -21.35
N LYS A 33 37.78 16.62 -20.74
CA LYS A 33 36.42 17.24 -20.82
C LYS A 33 36.22 17.93 -22.21
N PRO A 34 35.02 18.40 -22.69
CA PRO A 34 33.90 19.00 -21.92
C PRO A 34 32.43 18.86 -22.48
N ALA A 35 31.51 19.46 -21.72
CA ALA A 35 30.25 20.16 -22.09
C ALA A 35 28.98 19.38 -22.52
N ASP A 36 27.95 19.40 -21.65
CA ASP A 36 26.57 19.91 -21.85
C ASP A 36 25.84 19.77 -20.49
N ASP A 37 25.53 20.87 -19.79
CA ASP A 37 24.16 21.43 -19.62
C ASP A 37 23.19 20.44 -18.92
N THR A 38 22.57 20.66 -17.77
CA THR A 38 22.09 21.87 -17.11
C THR A 38 22.12 21.66 -15.60
N ASN A 39 22.37 22.76 -14.91
CA ASN A 39 22.30 22.99 -13.48
C ASN A 39 20.86 22.89 -12.95
N GLU A 40 20.62 22.07 -11.92
CA GLU A 40 19.47 22.25 -11.01
C GLU A 40 19.99 22.23 -9.56
N PRO A 41 20.25 23.41 -8.97
CA PRO A 41 20.45 23.58 -7.54
C PRO A 41 19.21 24.27 -6.96
N GLN A 42 18.37 23.54 -6.24
CA GLN A 42 17.36 24.18 -5.40
C GLN A 42 17.40 23.65 -3.97
N ASN A 43 18.38 24.18 -3.23
CA ASN A 43 18.16 24.54 -1.84
C ASN A 43 17.49 25.92 -1.79
N SER A 44 16.20 25.99 -1.47
CA SER A 44 15.60 27.20 -0.90
C SER A 44 14.35 26.87 -0.07
N THR A 45 14.56 26.86 1.25
CA THR A 45 13.76 27.59 2.25
C THR A 45 12.22 27.56 2.23
N LYS A 46 11.69 26.94 3.29
CA LYS A 46 10.54 27.40 4.10
C LYS A 46 9.27 27.79 3.34
N LYS A 47 8.42 26.80 3.09
CA LYS A 47 6.99 26.89 3.42
C LYS A 47 6.53 25.66 4.18
N GLU A 48 6.31 25.91 5.47
CA GLU A 48 5.20 25.41 6.29
C GLU A 48 5.25 23.96 6.81
N ALA A 49 5.33 23.91 8.14
CA ALA A 49 5.21 22.75 9.00
C ALA A 49 3.81 22.11 8.92
N LYS A 50 3.55 21.32 7.87
CA LYS A 50 2.34 20.44 7.80
C LYS A 50 2.60 19.00 7.34
N LYS A 51 3.83 18.61 6.94
CA LYS A 51 4.08 17.25 6.40
C LYS A 51 4.21 16.11 7.44
N SER A 52 4.33 16.41 8.73
CA SER A 52 4.37 15.40 9.79
C SER A 52 3.01 15.16 10.47
N ASN A 53 2.06 16.12 10.38
CA ASN A 53 0.73 15.97 10.98
C ASN A 53 -0.27 15.27 10.03
N GLU A 54 -0.14 15.48 8.72
CA GLU A 54 -1.03 14.87 7.71
C GLU A 54 -0.90 13.34 7.64
N LYS A 55 0.30 12.77 7.83
CA LYS A 55 0.47 11.31 7.90
C LYS A 55 -0.18 10.70 9.14
N SER A 56 -0.18 11.43 10.26
CA SER A 56 -0.81 10.97 11.51
C SER A 56 -2.33 11.04 11.41
N GLY A 57 -2.87 12.01 10.68
CA GLY A 57 -4.30 12.09 10.37
C GLY A 57 -4.74 11.01 9.38
N PHE A 58 -3.98 10.82 8.29
CA PHE A 58 -4.33 9.90 7.21
C PHE A 58 -4.40 8.44 7.67
N SER A 59 -3.39 7.96 8.40
CA SER A 59 -3.38 6.60 8.95
C SER A 59 -4.33 6.39 10.13
N LYS A 60 -5.01 7.44 10.59
CA LYS A 60 -6.08 7.36 11.59
C LYS A 60 -7.46 7.56 11.00
N LEU A 61 -7.56 7.79 9.68
CA LEU A 61 -8.85 8.01 9.03
C LEU A 61 -9.75 6.80 9.18
N LEU A 62 -9.23 5.60 8.96
CA LEU A 62 -9.95 4.33 9.03
C LEU A 62 -9.51 3.47 10.22
N GLU A 63 -8.95 4.10 11.27
CA GLU A 63 -8.57 3.41 12.51
C GLU A 63 -9.76 2.64 13.10
N GLY A 64 -9.56 1.36 13.42
CA GLY A 64 -10.59 0.49 13.98
C GLY A 64 -11.61 -0.04 12.97
N VAL A 65 -11.40 0.17 11.66
CA VAL A 65 -12.18 -0.45 10.59
C VAL A 65 -11.48 -1.71 10.13
N VAL A 66 -12.19 -2.85 10.19
CA VAL A 66 -11.67 -4.13 9.70
C VAL A 66 -12.45 -4.49 8.45
N PHE A 67 -11.77 -4.54 7.31
CA PHE A 67 -12.40 -4.74 6.02
C PHE A 67 -11.93 -6.01 5.30
N VAL A 68 -12.82 -6.55 4.47
CA VAL A 68 -12.57 -7.71 3.60
C VAL A 68 -12.80 -7.30 2.15
N LEU A 69 -11.99 -7.85 1.24
CA LEU A 69 -12.14 -7.66 -0.21
C LEU A 69 -12.80 -8.90 -0.83
N SER A 70 -13.90 -8.72 -1.57
CA SER A 70 -14.60 -9.80 -2.28
C SER A 70 -14.79 -9.47 -3.76
N GLY A 71 -14.38 -10.39 -4.65
CA GLY A 71 -14.55 -10.26 -6.10
C GLY A 71 -13.47 -9.45 -6.82
N PHE A 72 -12.31 -9.21 -6.18
CA PHE A 72 -11.19 -8.49 -6.78
C PHE A 72 -10.04 -9.44 -7.14
N VAL A 73 -9.47 -9.24 -8.33
CA VAL A 73 -8.28 -9.93 -8.82
C VAL A 73 -7.03 -9.07 -8.60
N ASN A 74 -5.84 -9.68 -8.57
CA ASN A 74 -4.61 -8.89 -8.64
C ASN A 74 -4.45 -8.32 -10.07
N PRO A 75 -3.97 -7.07 -10.25
CA PRO A 75 -3.33 -6.18 -9.26
C PRO A 75 -4.30 -5.32 -8.43
N GLU A 76 -5.57 -5.21 -8.82
CA GLU A 76 -6.55 -4.33 -8.19
C GLU A 76 -6.73 -4.59 -6.69
N ARG A 77 -6.82 -5.87 -6.30
CA ARG A 77 -6.87 -6.28 -4.89
C ARG A 77 -5.70 -5.74 -4.08
N ALA A 78 -4.49 -5.74 -4.64
CA ALA A 78 -3.30 -5.27 -3.97
C ALA A 78 -3.33 -3.75 -3.77
N THR A 79 -3.79 -3.01 -4.79
CA THR A 79 -3.97 -1.55 -4.71
C THR A 79 -4.95 -1.16 -3.61
N LEU A 80 -6.16 -1.74 -3.61
CA LEU A 80 -7.18 -1.44 -2.60
C LEU A 80 -6.70 -1.76 -1.19
N ARG A 81 -6.04 -2.92 -1.03
CA ARG A 81 -5.45 -3.32 0.25
C ARG A 81 -4.45 -2.28 0.74
N SER A 82 -3.51 -1.86 -0.12
CA SER A 82 -2.48 -0.89 0.24
C SER A 82 -3.08 0.47 0.59
N GLN A 83 -4.04 0.96 -0.19
CA GLN A 83 -4.70 2.25 0.07
C GLN A 83 -5.42 2.25 1.41
N ALA A 84 -6.18 1.21 1.72
CA ALA A 84 -6.90 1.10 2.98
C ALA A 84 -5.96 0.91 4.19
N LEU A 85 -4.89 0.13 4.05
CA LEU A 85 -3.84 0.01 5.07
C LEU A 85 -3.14 1.34 5.34
N GLU A 86 -2.86 2.13 4.29
CA GLU A 86 -2.27 3.47 4.44
C GLU A 86 -3.21 4.42 5.19
N MET A 87 -4.52 4.22 5.06
CA MET A 87 -5.56 4.95 5.81
C MET A 87 -5.80 4.43 7.24
N GLY A 88 -5.11 3.37 7.68
CA GLY A 88 -5.26 2.79 9.02
C GLY A 88 -6.32 1.71 9.15
N ALA A 89 -6.89 1.25 8.05
CA ALA A 89 -7.83 0.13 8.08
C ALA A 89 -7.09 -1.21 8.18
N GLU A 90 -7.71 -2.19 8.81
CA GLU A 90 -7.20 -3.54 8.90
C GLU A 90 -7.78 -4.42 7.79
N PHE A 91 -6.89 -5.07 7.03
CA PHE A 91 -7.30 -6.01 5.99
C PHE A 91 -7.43 -7.44 6.54
N LYS A 92 -8.55 -8.11 6.23
CA LYS A 92 -8.74 -9.54 6.46
C LYS A 92 -8.99 -10.26 5.13
N GLN A 93 -8.41 -11.46 4.99
CA GLN A 93 -8.59 -12.27 3.79
C GLN A 93 -10.00 -12.85 3.69
N ASP A 94 -10.55 -13.26 4.84
CA ASP A 94 -11.86 -13.88 4.94
C ASP A 94 -12.72 -13.17 5.98
N TRP A 95 -14.03 -13.24 5.78
CA TRP A 95 -15.01 -12.63 6.67
C TRP A 95 -15.03 -13.36 8.01
N ASN A 96 -14.87 -12.59 9.08
CA ASN A 96 -14.88 -13.06 10.46
C ASN A 96 -15.72 -12.10 11.30
N SER A 97 -16.06 -12.48 12.54
CA SER A 97 -16.86 -11.64 13.44
C SER A 97 -16.22 -10.30 13.81
N ASP A 98 -14.90 -10.16 13.64
CA ASP A 98 -14.17 -8.89 13.81
C ASP A 98 -14.32 -7.95 12.61
N CYS A 99 -14.74 -8.46 11.45
CA CYS A 99 -14.89 -7.68 10.23
C CYS A 99 -16.14 -6.81 10.34
N THR A 100 -15.98 -5.52 10.07
CA THR A 100 -17.05 -4.54 10.16
C THR A 100 -17.51 -4.08 8.78
N LEU A 101 -16.64 -4.22 7.78
CA LEU A 101 -16.85 -3.71 6.43
C LEU A 101 -16.50 -4.75 5.36
N LEU A 102 -17.38 -4.99 4.41
CA LEU A 102 -17.10 -5.78 3.22
C LEU A 102 -17.03 -4.85 2.01
N VAL A 103 -15.90 -4.87 1.32
CA VAL A 103 -15.76 -4.21 0.02
C VAL A 103 -16.02 -5.27 -1.04
N CYS A 104 -17.04 -5.05 -1.86
CA CYS A 104 -17.42 -5.99 -2.90
C CYS A 104 -17.37 -5.35 -4.28
N ALA A 105 -16.86 -6.09 -5.26
CA ALA A 105 -16.92 -5.69 -6.66
C ALA A 105 -18.33 -5.87 -7.24
N PHE A 106 -19.11 -6.83 -6.73
CA PHE A 106 -20.43 -7.18 -7.25
C PHE A 106 -21.41 -7.47 -6.11
N ALA A 107 -22.59 -6.85 -6.13
CA ALA A 107 -23.59 -7.03 -5.06
C ALA A 107 -24.09 -8.49 -4.93
N ASN A 108 -24.04 -9.30 -6.00
CA ASN A 108 -24.62 -10.64 -6.02
C ASN A 108 -23.63 -11.77 -5.74
N THR A 109 -22.78 -11.64 -4.72
CA THR A 109 -21.85 -12.72 -4.33
C THR A 109 -22.40 -13.55 -3.18
N PRO A 110 -22.07 -14.86 -3.07
CA PRO A 110 -22.46 -15.67 -1.91
C PRO A 110 -21.91 -15.09 -0.59
N LYS A 111 -20.74 -14.44 -0.63
CA LYS A 111 -20.18 -13.69 0.52
C LYS A 111 -21.07 -12.51 0.94
N PHE A 112 -21.77 -11.85 0.00
CA PHE A 112 -22.69 -10.75 0.34
C PHE A 112 -23.77 -11.22 1.32
N ARG A 113 -24.44 -12.33 1.01
CA ARG A 113 -25.53 -12.88 1.84
C ARG A 113 -25.05 -13.31 3.23
N GLN A 114 -23.83 -13.83 3.30
CA GLN A 114 -23.20 -14.17 4.57
C GLN A 114 -23.00 -12.92 5.43
N VAL A 115 -22.39 -11.88 4.86
CA VAL A 115 -22.15 -10.62 5.57
C VAL A 115 -23.46 -9.92 5.96
N GLU A 116 -24.45 -9.93 5.07
CA GLU A 116 -25.80 -9.42 5.35
C GLU A 116 -26.44 -10.16 6.54
N SER A 117 -26.32 -11.49 6.61
CA SER A 117 -26.82 -12.28 7.74
C SER A 117 -26.04 -12.01 9.04
N ASP A 118 -24.73 -11.79 8.95
CA ASP A 118 -23.90 -11.34 10.07
C ASP A 118 -24.17 -9.87 10.46
N GLY A 119 -24.95 -9.15 9.66
CA GLY A 119 -25.25 -7.73 9.81
C GLY A 119 -24.03 -6.85 9.59
N GLY A 120 -23.10 -7.21 8.71
CA GLY A 120 -21.96 -6.36 8.34
C GLY A 120 -22.34 -5.31 7.31
N THR A 121 -21.58 -4.21 7.26
CA THR A 121 -21.78 -3.17 6.24
C THR A 121 -21.07 -3.56 4.95
N ILE A 122 -21.73 -3.40 3.80
CA ILE A 122 -21.19 -3.75 2.49
C ILE A 122 -21.11 -2.53 1.60
N ILE A 123 -19.97 -2.31 0.97
CA ILE A 123 -19.70 -1.16 0.10
C ILE A 123 -18.99 -1.56 -1.20
N SER A 124 -18.97 -0.64 -2.14
CA SER A 124 -18.15 -0.72 -3.36
C SER A 124 -16.70 -0.25 -3.15
N LYS A 125 -15.78 -0.69 -4.01
CA LYS A 125 -14.37 -0.27 -3.99
C LYS A 125 -14.16 1.24 -4.16
N GLU A 126 -15.09 1.91 -4.82
CA GLU A 126 -15.00 3.32 -5.16
C GLU A 126 -14.85 4.18 -3.90
N TRP A 127 -15.44 3.76 -2.77
CA TRP A 127 -15.27 4.45 -1.50
C TRP A 127 -13.81 4.47 -1.02
N ILE A 128 -13.07 3.36 -1.12
CA ILE A 128 -11.65 3.31 -0.74
C ILE A 128 -10.84 4.22 -1.67
N SER A 129 -11.10 4.11 -2.98
CA SER A 129 -10.44 4.93 -3.99
C SER A 129 -10.65 6.42 -3.74
N GLU A 130 -11.89 6.83 -3.44
CA GLU A 130 -12.25 8.23 -3.21
C GLU A 130 -11.71 8.75 -1.88
N CYS A 131 -11.81 7.97 -0.79
CA CYS A 131 -11.19 8.30 0.50
C CYS A 131 -9.67 8.54 0.32
N HIS A 132 -9.01 7.66 -0.43
CA HIS A 132 -7.58 7.78 -0.70
C HIS A 132 -7.24 8.98 -1.58
N LYS A 133 -8.07 9.28 -2.60
CA LYS A 133 -7.87 10.40 -3.52
C LYS A 133 -8.03 11.75 -2.81
N GLN A 134 -9.07 11.89 -1.99
CA GLN A 134 -9.31 13.12 -1.24
C GLN A 134 -8.50 13.20 0.05
N LYS A 135 -7.80 12.11 0.42
CA LYS A 135 -7.07 11.97 1.69
C LYS A 135 -7.96 12.32 2.89
N GLN A 136 -9.26 12.07 2.79
CA GLN A 136 -10.26 12.39 3.79
C GLN A 136 -11.30 11.28 3.89
N LEU A 137 -12.06 11.28 4.98
CA LEU A 137 -13.17 10.35 5.13
C LEU A 137 -14.38 10.83 4.33
N VAL A 138 -14.67 10.17 3.21
CA VAL A 138 -15.88 10.47 2.42
C VAL A 138 -17.09 9.70 2.95
N ALA A 139 -18.28 10.24 2.66
CA ALA A 139 -19.54 9.60 3.03
C ALA A 139 -19.63 8.20 2.43
N ILE A 140 -19.97 7.22 3.26
CA ILE A 140 -20.10 5.82 2.86
C ILE A 140 -21.42 5.53 2.14
N GLU A 141 -22.46 6.31 2.45
CA GLU A 141 -23.83 6.17 1.96
C GLU A 141 -23.95 6.02 0.44
N PRO A 142 -23.33 6.86 -0.42
CA PRO A 142 -23.44 6.71 -1.87
C PRO A 142 -22.76 5.44 -2.42
N TYR A 143 -21.89 4.81 -1.64
CA TYR A 143 -21.16 3.60 -2.03
C TYR A 143 -21.68 2.35 -1.33
N LEU A 144 -22.69 2.49 -0.49
CA LEU A 144 -23.28 1.46 0.34
C LEU A 144 -24.13 0.52 -0.52
N LEU A 145 -23.74 -0.75 -0.53
CA LEU A 145 -24.53 -1.82 -1.13
C LEU A 145 -25.50 -2.43 -0.10
N HIS A 146 -25.11 -2.45 1.17
CA HIS A 146 -25.94 -2.90 2.28
C HIS A 146 -25.56 -2.18 3.58
N ALA A 147 -26.55 -1.64 4.28
CA ALA A 147 -26.39 -0.97 5.56
C ALA A 147 -26.52 -1.97 6.70
N GLY A 148 -25.42 -2.30 7.37
CA GLY A 148 -25.41 -3.20 8.52
C GLY A 148 -25.02 -2.47 9.81
N LYS A 149 -24.25 -3.18 10.64
CA LYS A 149 -23.59 -2.67 11.85
C LYS A 149 -22.65 -1.52 11.52
N PRO A 150 -22.41 -0.60 12.47
CA PRO A 150 -21.47 0.49 12.29
C PRO A 150 -20.09 -0.04 11.90
N TRP A 151 -19.62 0.37 10.72
CA TRP A 151 -18.35 -0.09 10.15
C TRP A 151 -17.14 0.48 10.90
N ARG A 152 -17.31 1.59 11.62
CA ARG A 152 -16.28 2.24 12.42
C ARG A 152 -16.52 1.96 13.91
N LYS A 153 -15.53 1.36 14.56
CA LYS A 153 -15.46 1.34 16.02
C LYS A 153 -15.01 2.73 16.48
N ILE A 154 -15.90 3.51 17.10
CA ILE A 154 -15.52 4.78 17.72
C ILE A 154 -14.67 4.40 18.94
N LEU A 155 -13.35 4.48 18.79
CA LEU A 155 -12.45 4.46 19.95
C LEU A 155 -12.75 5.72 20.73
N SER A 156 -13.56 5.60 21.78
CA SER A 156 -13.79 6.68 22.74
C SER A 156 -12.43 7.11 23.30
N ARG A 157 -11.92 8.24 22.80
CA ARG A 157 -10.70 8.89 23.32
C ARG A 157 -11.06 9.77 24.51
N ASP A 158 -11.86 9.29 25.46
CA ASP A 158 -12.23 10.08 26.64
C ASP A 158 -12.41 9.17 27.86
N ALA A 159 -11.29 8.77 28.47
CA ALA A 159 -11.29 8.27 29.86
C ALA A 159 -9.89 8.30 30.49
N LYS A 160 -9.22 9.46 30.50
CA LYS A 160 -8.25 9.78 31.57
C LYS A 160 -8.00 11.29 31.62
N LYS A 161 -8.76 11.97 32.47
CA LYS A 161 -8.34 13.23 33.10
C LYS A 161 -7.80 12.90 34.48
#